data_AF-A0A099EVC1-F1
#
_entry.id   AF-A0A099EVC1-F1
#
_cell.length_a   1.000
_cell.length_b   1.000
_cell.length_c   1.000
_cell.angle_alpha   90.00
_cell.angle_beta   90.00
_cell.angle_gamma   90.00
#
_symmetry.space_group_name_H-M   'P 1'
#
loop_
_entity.id
_entity.type
_entity.pdbx_description
1 polymer ?
#
loop_
_entity_poly.entity_id
_entity_poly.type
_entity_poly.pdbx_seq_one_letter_code
_entity_poly.pdbx_strand_id
1 'polypeptide(L)'
;MTKMMPVSAWQFAIFMVLVAGVVAVSTSPALAAGTINLSPITNILTGIATTLTGPLGKAMATLAVIGIGAAWLMGYVDFRTVVYVVAGIAIVAGAATIVNAMWGK
;
A
#
# COMPACT_ATOMS: atom_id res chain seq x y z
N MET A 1 15.71 -21.82 56.72
CA MET A 1 16.07 -20.42 57.05
C MET A 1 16.86 -19.84 55.89
N THR A 2 16.17 -19.32 54.87
CA THR A 2 16.80 -18.69 53.71
C THR A 2 17.20 -17.26 54.09
N LYS A 3 18.50 -16.98 54.15
CA LYS A 3 19.06 -15.64 54.36
C LYS A 3 18.47 -14.68 53.33
N MET A 4 17.54 -13.82 53.75
CA MET A 4 17.14 -12.65 52.98
C MET A 4 18.37 -11.73 52.95
N MET A 5 19.04 -11.66 51.80
CA MET A 5 20.14 -10.73 51.62
C MET A 5 19.58 -9.30 51.66
N PRO A 6 20.25 -8.33 52.33
CA PRO A 6 19.80 -6.94 52.32
C PRO A 6 19.95 -6.41 50.89
N VAL A 7 18.81 -6.23 50.21
CA VAL A 7 18.78 -5.69 48.86
C VAL A 7 19.25 -4.24 48.96
N SER A 8 20.45 -3.96 48.44
CA SER A 8 21.02 -2.61 48.52
C SER A 8 20.26 -1.64 47.62
N ALA A 9 20.25 -0.35 47.95
CA ALA A 9 19.60 0.70 47.13
C ALA A 9 20.05 0.65 45.66
N TRP A 10 21.28 0.17 45.43
CA TRP A 10 21.86 -0.05 44.10
C TRP A 10 21.17 -1.18 43.33
N GLN A 11 20.83 -2.28 44.01
CA GLN A 11 20.09 -3.40 43.40
C GLN A 11 18.64 -3.01 43.08
N PHE A 12 18.01 -2.17 43.91
CA PHE A 12 16.69 -1.61 43.61
C PHE A 12 16.71 -0.66 42.41
N ALA A 13 17.74 0.17 42.28
CA ALA A 13 17.89 1.07 41.13
C ALA A 13 18.02 0.29 39.81
N ILE A 14 18.84 -0.77 39.80
CA ILE A 14 19.00 -1.64 38.63
C ILE A 14 17.67 -2.33 38.28
N PHE A 15 16.94 -2.81 39.27
CA PHE A 15 15.64 -3.46 39.05
C PHE A 15 14.60 -2.49 38.48
N MET A 16 14.56 -1.25 38.97
CA MET A 16 13.65 -0.20 38.46
C MET A 16 13.99 0.21 37.03
N VAL A 17 15.27 0.28 36.66
CA VAL A 17 15.70 0.55 35.27
C VAL A 17 15.32 -0.60 34.33
N LEU A 18 15.48 -1.86 34.78
CA LEU A 18 15.08 -3.04 34.01
C LEU A 18 13.57 -3.10 33.82
N VAL A 19 12.79 -2.84 34.87
CA VAL A 19 11.33 -2.80 34.79
C VAL A 19 10.86 -1.64 33.91
N ALA A 20 11.46 -0.46 34.02
CA ALA A 20 11.17 0.68 33.12
C ALA A 20 11.51 0.35 31.66
N GLY A 21 12.59 -0.39 31.39
CA GLY A 21 12.93 -0.88 30.06
C GLY A 21 11.89 -1.87 29.51
N VAL A 22 11.42 -2.80 30.33
CA VAL A 22 10.37 -3.78 29.95
C VAL A 22 9.02 -3.10 29.72
N VAL A 23 8.67 -2.10 30.52
CA VAL A 23 7.45 -1.30 30.35
C VAL A 23 7.55 -0.42 29.09
N ALA A 24 8.68 0.21 28.82
CA ALA A 24 8.89 1.00 27.60
C ALA A 24 8.78 0.15 26.31
N VAL A 25 9.24 -1.11 26.35
CA VAL A 25 9.11 -2.06 25.24
C VAL A 25 7.65 -2.51 25.06
N SER A 26 6.90 -2.71 26.14
CA SER A 26 5.49 -3.16 26.08
C SER A 26 4.48 -2.05 25.75
N THR A 27 4.82 -0.78 25.94
CA THR A 27 3.93 0.36 25.61
C THR A 27 4.10 0.88 24.17
N SER A 28 4.89 0.21 23.33
CA SER A 28 5.07 0.61 21.94
C SER A 28 4.24 -0.27 20.99
N PRO A 29 3.15 0.25 20.39
CA PRO A 29 2.49 -0.39 19.23
C PRO A 29 3.46 -0.56 18.04
N ALA A 30 4.61 0.12 18.09
CA ALA A 30 5.65 0.11 17.07
C ALA A 30 6.43 -1.22 16.97
N LEU A 31 6.44 -2.06 18.00
CA LEU A 31 7.12 -3.37 17.94
C LEU A 31 6.21 -4.50 17.46
N ALA A 32 4.88 -4.35 17.53
CA ALA A 32 3.95 -5.23 16.82
C ALA A 32 3.93 -4.97 15.30
N ALA A 33 4.46 -3.82 14.85
CA ALA A 33 4.68 -3.47 13.46
C ALA A 33 6.06 -3.90 12.92
N GLY A 34 6.83 -4.67 13.70
CA GLY A 34 8.14 -5.19 13.31
C GLY A 34 8.04 -6.54 12.62
N THR A 35 8.37 -6.58 11.32
CA THR A 35 8.76 -7.79 10.55
C THR A 35 7.63 -8.72 10.10
N ILE A 36 6.81 -8.22 9.18
CA ILE A 36 6.78 -8.84 7.84
C ILE A 36 7.21 -7.71 6.90
N ASN A 37 8.34 -7.87 6.23
CA ASN A 37 8.84 -6.88 5.27
C ASN A 37 7.97 -6.95 4.00
N LEU A 38 6.72 -6.48 4.07
CA LEU A 38 5.86 -6.29 2.88
C LEU A 38 6.34 -5.09 2.05
N SER A 39 7.27 -4.28 2.56
CA SER A 39 7.85 -3.12 1.87
C SER A 39 8.19 -3.38 0.40
N PRO A 40 8.85 -4.50 0.01
CA PRO A 40 9.13 -4.80 -1.38
C PRO A 40 7.86 -5.08 -2.19
N ILE A 41 6.93 -5.86 -1.63
CA ILE A 41 5.65 -6.21 -2.29
C ILE A 41 4.75 -4.97 -2.41
N THR A 42 4.59 -4.19 -1.35
CA THR A 42 3.83 -2.93 -1.34
C THR A 42 4.43 -1.91 -2.30
N ASN A 43 5.75 -1.80 -2.40
CA ASN A 43 6.41 -0.93 -3.38
C ASN A 43 6.21 -1.40 -4.81
N ILE A 44 6.23 -2.71 -5.07
CA ILE A 44 5.95 -3.26 -6.41
C ILE A 44 4.48 -3.02 -6.77
N LEU A 45 3.52 -3.36 -5.90
CA LEU A 45 2.09 -3.15 -6.21
C LEU A 45 1.75 -1.67 -6.38
N THR A 46 2.27 -0.79 -5.53
CA THR A 46 2.06 0.65 -5.63
C THR A 46 2.77 1.23 -6.86
N GLY A 47 3.97 0.75 -7.18
CA GLY A 47 4.72 1.14 -8.37
C GLY A 47 4.02 0.75 -9.66
N ILE A 48 3.48 -0.47 -9.74
CA ILE A 48 2.66 -0.92 -10.88
C ILE A 48 1.39 -0.09 -10.97
N ALA A 49 0.64 0.07 -9.87
CA ALA A 49 -0.58 0.88 -9.87
C ALA A 49 -0.31 2.32 -10.34
N THR A 50 0.77 2.94 -9.85
CA THR A 50 1.17 4.30 -10.24
C THR A 50 1.63 4.37 -11.70
N THR A 51 2.29 3.33 -12.21
CA THR A 51 2.70 3.28 -13.62
C THR A 51 1.48 3.13 -14.55
N LEU A 52 0.49 2.32 -14.13
CA LEU A 52 -0.73 2.06 -14.88
C LEU A 52 -1.73 3.22 -14.85
N THR A 53 -1.84 3.98 -13.76
CA THR A 53 -2.76 5.14 -13.65
C THR A 53 -2.06 6.49 -13.84
N GLY A 54 -0.72 6.51 -13.84
CA GLY A 54 0.11 7.71 -13.97
C GLY A 54 0.34 8.16 -15.41
N PRO A 55 1.38 8.99 -15.66
CA PRO A 55 1.62 9.61 -16.97
C PRO A 55 1.81 8.60 -18.10
N LEU A 56 2.51 7.49 -17.82
CA LEU A 56 2.72 6.40 -18.78
C LEU A 56 1.41 5.72 -19.18
N GLY A 57 0.59 5.33 -18.20
CA GLY A 57 -0.73 4.75 -18.46
C GLY A 57 -1.65 5.67 -19.26
N LYS A 58 -1.64 6.97 -18.98
CA LYS A 58 -2.40 7.98 -19.76
C LYS A 58 -1.92 8.08 -21.21
N ALA A 59 -0.62 8.05 -21.44
CA ALA A 59 -0.05 8.05 -22.78
C ALA A 59 -0.47 6.79 -23.57
N MET A 60 -0.37 5.61 -22.95
CA MET A 60 -0.80 4.35 -23.55
C MET A 60 -2.30 4.32 -23.84
N ALA A 61 -3.13 4.82 -22.93
CA ALA A 61 -4.57 4.94 -23.13
C ALA A 61 -4.89 5.87 -24.31
N THR A 62 -4.19 6.99 -24.42
CA THR A 62 -4.36 7.93 -25.54
C THR A 62 -4.05 7.27 -26.88
N LEU A 63 -2.94 6.53 -26.97
CA LEU A 63 -2.58 5.78 -28.17
C LEU A 63 -3.62 4.70 -28.50
N ALA A 64 -4.14 4.00 -27.49
CA ALA A 64 -5.18 2.98 -27.69
C ALA A 64 -6.49 3.59 -28.22
N VAL A 65 -6.91 4.76 -27.71
CA VAL A 65 -8.11 5.47 -28.18
C VAL A 65 -7.95 5.93 -29.64
N ILE A 66 -6.77 6.42 -30.00
CA ILE A 66 -6.47 6.79 -31.40
C ILE A 66 -6.52 5.55 -32.30
N GLY A 67 -5.90 4.45 -31.90
CA GLY A 67 -5.87 3.21 -32.67
C GLY A 67 -7.25 2.60 -32.91
N ILE A 68 -8.07 2.50 -31.85
CA ILE A 68 -9.43 1.95 -31.97
C ILE A 68 -10.35 2.88 -32.76
N GLY A 69 -10.19 4.20 -32.62
CA GLY A 69 -10.93 5.19 -33.41
C GLY A 69 -10.61 5.10 -34.89
N ALA A 70 -9.32 4.95 -35.24
CA ALA A 70 -8.90 4.73 -36.62
C ALA A 70 -9.41 3.38 -37.17
N ALA A 71 -9.33 2.31 -36.38
CA ALA A 71 -9.82 0.98 -36.78
C ALA A 71 -11.33 0.93 -36.99
N TRP A 72 -12.09 1.71 -36.23
CA TRP A 72 -13.53 1.89 -36.40
C TRP A 72 -13.88 2.63 -37.70
N LEU A 73 -13.18 3.74 -37.98
CA LEU A 73 -13.40 4.51 -39.22
C LEU A 73 -13.03 3.72 -40.48
N MET A 74 -12.06 2.82 -40.39
CA MET A 74 -11.69 1.91 -41.50
C MET A 74 -12.63 0.71 -41.66
N GLY A 75 -13.66 0.57 -40.81
CA GLY A 75 -14.65 -0.51 -40.89
C GLY A 75 -14.13 -1.90 -40.47
N TYR A 76 -12.92 -1.98 -39.89
CA TYR A 76 -12.36 -3.24 -39.39
C TYR A 76 -12.99 -3.70 -38.07
N VAL A 77 -13.63 -2.78 -37.34
CA VAL A 77 -14.11 -3.00 -35.98
C VAL A 77 -15.50 -2.40 -35.81
N ASP A 78 -16.40 -3.15 -35.18
CA ASP A 78 -17.75 -2.69 -34.85
C ASP A 78 -17.79 -1.69 -33.70
N PHE A 79 -18.82 -0.83 -33.68
CA PHE A 79 -19.02 0.18 -32.63
C PHE A 79 -19.06 -0.42 -31.22
N ARG A 80 -19.57 -1.65 -31.06
CA ARG A 80 -19.62 -2.36 -29.78
C ARG A 80 -18.21 -2.57 -29.20
N THR A 81 -17.26 -2.96 -30.04
CA THR A 81 -15.86 -3.18 -29.63
C THR A 81 -15.20 -1.87 -29.21
N VAL A 82 -15.48 -0.78 -29.92
CA VAL A 82 -15.02 0.56 -29.54
C VAL A 82 -15.52 0.94 -28.15
N VAL A 83 -16.82 0.73 -27.89
CA VAL A 83 -17.43 1.02 -26.60
C VAL A 83 -16.80 0.19 -25.48
N TYR A 84 -16.51 -1.09 -25.70
CA TYR A 84 -15.84 -1.93 -24.69
C TYR A 84 -14.44 -1.43 -24.35
N VAL A 85 -13.66 -1.01 -25.36
CA VAL A 85 -12.31 -0.49 -25.16
C VAL A 85 -12.35 0.84 -24.39
N VAL A 86 -13.21 1.77 -24.78
CA VAL A 86 -13.34 3.07 -24.11
C VAL A 86 -13.86 2.90 -22.67
N ALA A 87 -14.84 2.02 -22.45
CA ALA A 87 -15.34 1.72 -21.10
C ALA A 87 -14.25 1.13 -20.21
N GLY A 88 -13.42 0.21 -20.74
CA GLY A 88 -12.29 -0.37 -20.01
C GLY A 88 -11.29 0.69 -19.55
N ILE A 89 -10.94 1.64 -20.44
CA ILE A 89 -10.03 2.74 -20.11
C ILE A 89 -10.63 3.65 -19.03
N ALA A 90 -11.93 3.96 -19.11
CA ALA A 90 -12.62 4.78 -18.12
C ALA A 90 -12.63 4.11 -16.72
N ILE A 91 -12.84 2.80 -16.67
CA ILE A 91 -12.79 2.03 -15.42
C ILE A 91 -11.38 2.04 -14.81
N VAL A 92 -10.33 1.83 -15.61
CA VAL A 92 -8.95 1.85 -15.12
C VAL A 92 -8.58 3.23 -14.58
N ALA A 93 -8.99 4.31 -15.27
CA ALA A 93 -8.75 5.68 -14.82
C ALA A 93 -9.52 6.01 -13.52
N GLY A 94 -10.73 5.47 -13.34
CA GLY A 94 -11.57 5.67 -12.16
C GLY A 94 -11.33 4.70 -11.01
N ALA A 95 -10.53 3.65 -11.20
CA ALA A 95 -10.35 2.59 -10.20
C ALA A 95 -9.80 3.12 -8.87
N ALA A 96 -8.80 4.00 -8.93
CA ALA A 96 -8.19 4.58 -7.73
C ALA A 96 -9.19 5.45 -6.94
N THR A 97 -10.01 6.24 -7.63
CA THR A 97 -11.05 7.07 -7.00
C THR A 97 -12.15 6.24 -6.35
N ILE A 98 -12.58 5.15 -6.99
CA ILE A 98 -13.60 4.24 -6.42
C ILE A 98 -13.04 3.55 -5.17
N VAL A 99 -11.84 2.98 -5.24
CA VAL A 99 -11.22 2.31 -4.08
C VAL A 99 -10.97 3.28 -2.94
N ASN A 100 -10.51 4.50 -3.23
CA ASN A 100 -10.34 5.54 -2.22
C ASN A 100 -11.65 6.00 -1.62
N ALA A 101 -12.75 6.04 -2.37
CA ALA A 101 -14.07 6.37 -1.81
C ALA A 101 -14.64 5.25 -0.92
N MET A 102 -14.23 4.00 -1.15
CA MET A 102 -14.70 2.84 -0.38
C MET A 102 -13.89 2.61 0.91
N TRP A 103 -12.57 2.88 0.87
CA TRP A 103 -11.65 2.61 1.98
C TRP A 103 -11.01 3.86 2.60
N GLY A 104 -10.99 4.99 1.90
CA GLY A 104 -10.60 6.28 2.45
C GLY A 104 -11.74 6.84 3.28
N LYS A 105 -11.49 7.10 4.56
CA LYS A 105 -12.40 7.88 5.39
C LYS A 105 -12.46 9.33 4.94
#